data_AF-U1NVU5-F1
#
_entry.id   AF-U1NVU5-F1
#
_cell.length_a   1.000
_cell.length_b   1.000
_cell.length_c   1.000
_cell.angle_alpha   90.00
_cell.angle_beta   90.00
_cell.angle_gamma   90.00
#
_symmetry.space_group_name_H-M   'P 1'
#
loop_
_entity.id
_entity.type
_entity.pdbx_description
1 polymer ?
#
loop_
_entity_poly.entity_id
_entity_poly.type
_entity_poly.pdbx_seq_one_letter_code
_entity_poly.pdbx_strand_id
1 'polypeptide(L)'
;LVAYLGSRILVNSSFGYALVAIREDAERTTMLGYNVKRVKLAVFTLSGALAGLSGVLYATWGNYMDPSVFTIVFATIPIVWVTLGGRESLLGGIVGTIIIERLRLWFSVNASEFAIVFVGVILMTTVLLVPRGILPGIRDGYVFFSKHGIREGIERGRVTIQTRLQARLQSVGIGGSETETPPSSEAVRE
;
A
#
# COMPACT_ATOMS: atom_id res chain seq x y z
N LEU A 1 -8.03 -18.00 3.64
CA LEU A 1 -8.22 -17.16 4.86
C LEU A 1 -7.16 -17.39 5.93
N VAL A 2 -6.89 -18.63 6.36
CA VAL A 2 -5.84 -18.93 7.36
C VAL A 2 -4.46 -18.45 6.93
N ALA A 3 -4.05 -18.74 5.68
CA ALA A 3 -2.80 -18.23 5.11
C ALA A 3 -2.73 -16.68 5.09
N TYR A 4 -3.87 -16.02 4.85
CA TYR A 4 -3.96 -14.56 4.88
C TYR A 4 -3.81 -13.99 6.30
N LEU A 5 -4.46 -14.61 7.29
CA LEU A 5 -4.34 -14.23 8.71
C LEU A 5 -2.91 -14.42 9.20
N GLY A 6 -2.28 -15.57 8.89
CA GLY A 6 -0.89 -15.85 9.22
C GLY A 6 0.08 -14.82 8.62
N SER A 7 -0.06 -14.53 7.33
CA SER A 7 0.77 -13.51 6.67
C SER A 7 0.52 -12.10 7.22
N ARG A 8 -0.73 -11.76 7.58
CA ARG A 8 -1.05 -10.44 8.14
C ARG A 8 -0.48 -10.25 9.54
N ILE A 9 -0.51 -11.28 10.39
CA ILE A 9 0.11 -11.26 11.72
C ILE A 9 1.63 -11.12 11.59
N LEU A 10 2.23 -11.83 10.64
CA LEU A 10 3.68 -11.80 10.43
C LEU A 10 4.17 -10.43 9.91
N VAL A 11 3.41 -9.82 9.00
CA VAL A 11 3.71 -8.47 8.47
C VAL A 11 3.53 -7.39 9.52
N ASN A 12 2.61 -7.56 10.47
CA ASN A 12 2.40 -6.60 11.56
C ASN A 12 3.34 -6.81 12.76
N SER A 13 4.20 -7.83 12.72
CA SER A 13 5.19 -8.12 13.75
C SER A 13 6.50 -7.36 13.51
N SER A 14 7.42 -7.37 14.48
CA SER A 14 8.78 -6.78 14.38
C SER A 14 9.55 -7.29 13.15
N PHE A 15 9.22 -8.50 12.67
CA PHE A 15 9.77 -9.08 11.44
C PHE A 15 9.35 -8.32 10.18
N GLY A 16 8.13 -7.81 10.10
CA GLY A 16 7.64 -7.00 8.99
C GLY A 16 8.34 -5.64 8.89
N TYR A 17 8.61 -4.99 10.03
CA TYR A 17 9.38 -3.75 10.06
C TYR A 17 10.83 -3.97 9.60
N ALA A 18 11.46 -5.07 10.00
CA ALA A 18 12.78 -5.43 9.51
C ALA A 18 12.80 -5.65 7.98
N LEU A 19 11.73 -6.20 7.40
CA LEU A 19 11.60 -6.36 5.95
C LEU A 19 11.47 -5.03 5.21
N VAL A 20 10.73 -4.07 5.78
CA VAL A 20 10.62 -2.72 5.21
C VAL A 20 11.98 -2.02 5.24
N ALA A 21 12.73 -2.13 6.34
CA ALA A 21 14.08 -1.58 6.44
C ALA A 21 15.04 -2.19 5.40
N ILE A 22 15.00 -3.53 5.21
CA ILE A 22 15.80 -4.22 4.19
C ILE A 22 15.43 -3.78 2.76
N ARG A 23 14.16 -3.42 2.53
CA ARG A 23 13.67 -2.95 1.22
C ARG A 23 14.18 -1.55 0.88
N GLU A 24 14.33 -0.67 1.87
CA GLU A 24 14.88 0.67 1.66
C GLU A 24 16.39 0.62 1.45
N ASP A 25 17.12 -0.02 2.35
CA ASP A 25 18.57 -0.16 2.27
C ASP A 25 19.07 -1.37 3.06
N ALA A 26 19.49 -2.40 2.32
CA ALA A 26 20.01 -3.64 2.90
C ALA A 26 21.39 -3.45 3.56
N GLU A 27 22.22 -2.55 3.06
CA GLU A 27 23.55 -2.28 3.61
C GLU A 27 23.42 -1.55 4.95
N ARG A 28 22.59 -0.49 4.98
CA ARG A 28 22.29 0.26 6.21
C ARG A 28 21.65 -0.62 7.29
N THR A 29 20.75 -1.53 6.90
CA THR A 29 20.12 -2.46 7.85
C THR A 29 21.14 -3.44 8.46
N THR A 30 22.17 -3.82 7.70
CA THR A 30 23.26 -4.68 8.20
C THR A 30 24.11 -3.94 9.23
N MET A 31 24.36 -2.64 9.03
CA MET A 31 25.09 -1.80 10.00
C MET A 31 24.35 -1.62 11.33
N LEU A 32 23.02 -1.70 11.34
CA LEU A 32 22.18 -1.69 12.54
C LEU A 32 22.18 -3.03 13.31
N GLY A 33 23.01 -4.00 12.90
CA GLY A 33 23.16 -5.30 13.57
C GLY A 33 22.15 -6.35 13.12
N TYR A 34 21.31 -6.07 12.11
CA TYR A 34 20.37 -7.06 11.57
C TYR A 34 21.03 -8.00 10.56
N ASN A 35 20.82 -9.31 10.73
CA ASN A 35 21.29 -10.28 9.75
C ASN A 35 20.32 -10.39 8.57
N VAL A 36 20.55 -9.56 7.54
CA VAL A 36 19.70 -9.48 6.33
C VAL A 36 19.56 -10.83 5.62
N LYS A 37 20.62 -11.65 5.59
CA LYS A 37 20.59 -12.96 4.93
C LYS A 37 19.58 -13.91 5.60
N ARG A 38 19.55 -13.96 6.94
CA ARG A 38 18.60 -14.80 7.69
C ARG A 38 17.16 -14.36 7.49
N VAL A 39 16.90 -13.05 7.47
CA VAL A 39 15.56 -12.51 7.24
C VAL A 39 15.06 -12.82 5.83
N LYS A 40 15.91 -12.65 4.81
CA LYS A 40 15.57 -13.01 3.42
C LYS A 40 15.30 -14.51 3.26
N LEU A 41 16.13 -15.36 3.88
CA LEU A 41 15.94 -16.81 3.87
C LEU A 41 14.60 -17.20 4.51
N ALA A 42 14.29 -16.65 5.69
CA ALA A 42 13.04 -16.93 6.39
C ALA A 42 11.80 -16.57 5.55
N VAL A 43 11.79 -15.40 4.89
CA VAL A 43 10.69 -15.01 4.00
C VAL A 43 10.60 -15.91 2.78
N PHE A 44 11.74 -16.29 2.20
CA PHE A 44 11.77 -17.19 1.05
C PHE A 44 11.19 -18.57 1.40
N THR A 45 11.63 -19.17 2.51
CA THR A 45 11.11 -20.46 2.98
C THR A 45 9.63 -20.39 3.30
N LEU A 46 9.16 -19.32 3.95
CA LEU A 46 7.74 -19.14 4.25
C LEU A 46 6.89 -19.01 2.98
N SER A 47 7.37 -18.25 1.99
CA SER A 47 6.68 -18.07 0.71
C SER A 47 6.60 -19.40 -0.05
N GLY A 48 7.69 -20.18 -0.05
CA GLY A 48 7.71 -21.53 -0.62
C GLY A 48 6.77 -22.50 0.09
N ALA A 49 6.69 -22.45 1.43
CA ALA A 49 5.77 -23.27 2.20
C ALA A 49 4.31 -22.95 1.87
N LEU A 50 3.95 -21.67 1.73
CA LEU A 50 2.61 -21.25 1.32
C LEU A 50 2.28 -21.67 -0.12
N ALA A 51 3.24 -21.55 -1.04
CA ALA A 51 3.07 -21.99 -2.42
C ALA A 51 2.87 -23.52 -2.52
N GLY A 52 3.67 -24.29 -1.77
CA GLY A 52 3.52 -25.75 -1.68
C GLY A 52 2.17 -26.16 -1.10
N LEU A 53 1.74 -25.51 -0.01
CA LEU A 53 0.42 -25.74 0.58
C LEU A 53 -0.70 -25.46 -0.42
N SER A 54 -0.60 -24.39 -1.21
CA SER A 54 -1.56 -24.07 -2.26
C SER A 54 -1.62 -25.16 -3.33
N GLY A 55 -0.48 -25.71 -3.74
CA GLY A 55 -0.42 -26.79 -4.74
C GLY A 55 -1.07 -28.08 -4.26
N VAL A 56 -0.81 -28.49 -3.01
CA VAL A 56 -1.45 -29.65 -2.39
C VAL A 56 -2.97 -29.46 -2.33
N LEU A 57 -3.41 -28.27 -1.91
CA LEU A 57 -4.84 -27.97 -1.82
C LEU A 57 -5.54 -28.01 -3.19
N TYR A 58 -4.87 -27.53 -4.23
CA TYR A 58 -5.37 -27.59 -5.61
C TYR A 58 -5.49 -29.03 -6.11
N ALA A 59 -4.47 -29.87 -5.85
CA ALA A 59 -4.49 -31.28 -6.23
C ALA A 59 -5.62 -32.05 -5.54
N THR A 60 -5.82 -31.82 -4.24
CA THR A 60 -6.92 -32.45 -3.47
C THR A 60 -8.30 -31.98 -3.93
N TRP A 61 -8.44 -30.72 -4.35
CA TRP A 61 -9.71 -30.21 -4.86
C TRP A 61 -10.09 -30.84 -6.21
N GLY A 62 -9.13 -30.95 -7.13
CA GLY A 62 -9.38 -31.43 -8.49
C GLY A 62 -9.76 -32.91 -8.60
N ASN A 63 -9.28 -33.79 -7.71
CA ASN A 63 -9.40 -35.27 -7.74
C ASN A 63 -8.99 -35.97 -9.06
N TYR A 64 -8.83 -35.23 -10.15
CA TYR A 64 -8.46 -35.63 -11.49
C TYR A 64 -7.54 -34.57 -12.07
N MET A 65 -6.36 -34.98 -12.54
CA MET A 65 -5.36 -34.09 -13.12
C MET A 65 -5.31 -34.35 -14.62
N ASP A 66 -5.59 -33.33 -15.41
CA ASP A 66 -5.41 -33.37 -16.86
C ASP A 66 -4.06 -32.72 -17.25
N PRO A 67 -3.38 -33.14 -18.33
CA PRO A 67 -2.08 -32.56 -18.72
C PRO A 67 -2.10 -31.05 -19.00
N SER A 68 -3.27 -30.45 -19.23
CA SER A 68 -3.42 -29.02 -19.50
C SER A 68 -2.99 -28.14 -18.32
N VAL A 69 -2.99 -28.66 -17.10
CA VAL A 69 -2.52 -27.91 -15.91
C VAL A 69 -1.03 -27.56 -15.96
N PHE A 70 -0.24 -28.27 -16.79
CA PHE A 70 1.19 -28.00 -16.98
C PHE A 70 1.48 -27.01 -18.12
N THR A 71 0.45 -26.41 -18.71
CA THR A 71 0.62 -25.45 -19.80
C THR A 71 1.08 -24.08 -19.29
N ILE A 72 1.75 -23.34 -20.17
CA ILE A 72 2.20 -21.96 -19.90
C ILE A 72 1.03 -21.05 -19.50
N VAL A 73 -0.15 -21.34 -20.03
CA VAL A 73 -1.38 -20.57 -19.80
C VAL A 73 -1.77 -20.67 -18.33
N PHE A 74 -1.83 -21.89 -17.78
CA PHE A 74 -2.14 -22.10 -16.36
C PHE A 74 -1.10 -21.48 -15.43
N ALA A 75 0.19 -21.55 -15.77
CA ALA A 75 1.25 -20.91 -14.98
C ALA A 75 1.17 -19.38 -14.95
N THR A 76 0.55 -18.76 -15.97
CA THR A 76 0.41 -17.30 -16.07
C THR A 76 -0.79 -16.77 -15.27
N ILE A 77 -1.85 -17.58 -15.08
CA ILE A 77 -3.08 -17.17 -14.39
C ILE A 77 -2.81 -16.60 -12.97
N PRO A 78 -1.98 -17.21 -12.10
CA PRO A 78 -1.67 -16.65 -10.79
C PRO A 78 -0.99 -15.28 -10.86
N ILE A 79 -0.11 -15.06 -11.85
CA ILE A 79 0.57 -13.78 -12.08
C ILE A 79 -0.46 -12.70 -12.43
N VAL A 80 -1.44 -13.06 -13.25
CA VAL A 80 -2.54 -12.17 -13.63
C VAL A 80 -3.36 -11.76 -12.40
N TRP A 81 -3.77 -12.71 -11.56
CA TRP A 81 -4.53 -12.42 -10.34
C TRP A 81 -3.81 -11.42 -9.43
N VAL A 82 -2.50 -11.61 -9.23
CA VAL A 82 -1.68 -10.74 -8.38
C VAL A 82 -1.47 -9.36 -9.03
N THR A 83 -1.25 -9.31 -10.34
CA THR A 83 -1.07 -8.06 -11.08
C THR A 83 -2.33 -7.21 -11.00
N LEU A 84 -3.50 -7.84 -11.16
CA LEU A 84 -4.79 -7.16 -11.04
C LEU A 84 -5.08 -6.67 -9.62
N GLY A 85 -4.78 -7.52 -8.63
CA GLY A 85 -4.97 -7.22 -7.22
C GLY A 85 -4.08 -6.09 -6.70
N GLY A 86 -2.90 -5.94 -7.29
CA GLY A 86 -1.87 -4.99 -6.87
C GLY A 86 -0.85 -5.62 -5.93
N ARG A 87 0.44 -5.39 -6.20
CA ARG A 87 1.58 -5.97 -5.45
C ARG A 87 1.77 -5.40 -4.05
N GLU A 88 1.07 -4.30 -3.72
CA GLU A 88 1.28 -3.52 -2.51
C GLU A 88 0.40 -3.94 -1.33
N SER A 89 -0.57 -4.83 -1.56
CA SER A 89 -1.53 -5.26 -0.53
C SER A 89 -1.85 -6.74 -0.65
N LEU A 90 -1.72 -7.47 0.47
CA LEU A 90 -2.14 -8.86 0.58
C LEU A 90 -3.66 -9.05 0.30
N LEU A 91 -4.48 -8.04 0.63
CA LEU A 91 -5.91 -8.07 0.29
C LEU A 91 -6.15 -7.91 -1.21
N GLY A 92 -5.22 -7.24 -1.90
CA GLY A 92 -5.31 -6.97 -3.32
C GLY A 92 -5.38 -8.26 -4.11
N GLY A 93 -4.44 -9.17 -3.84
CA GLY A 93 -4.41 -10.50 -4.47
C GLY A 93 -5.71 -11.26 -4.30
N ILE A 94 -6.28 -11.31 -3.09
CA ILE A 94 -7.53 -12.05 -2.82
C ILE A 94 -8.70 -11.48 -3.63
N VAL A 95 -8.87 -10.16 -3.63
CA VAL A 95 -9.93 -9.49 -4.38
C VAL A 95 -9.74 -9.69 -5.88
N GLY A 96 -8.51 -9.57 -6.37
CA GLY A 96 -8.15 -9.80 -7.78
C GLY A 96 -8.47 -11.23 -8.23
N THR A 97 -8.11 -12.24 -7.43
CA THR A 97 -8.45 -13.64 -7.71
C THR A 97 -9.95 -13.85 -7.75
N ILE A 98 -10.71 -13.35 -6.77
CA ILE A 98 -12.17 -13.53 -6.73
C ILE A 98 -12.84 -12.89 -7.94
N ILE A 99 -12.45 -11.67 -8.32
CA ILE A 99 -13.06 -10.96 -9.45
C ILE A 99 -12.80 -11.74 -10.75
N ILE A 100 -11.54 -12.07 -11.03
CA ILE A 100 -11.19 -12.79 -12.26
C ILE A 100 -11.83 -14.16 -12.30
N GLU A 101 -11.82 -14.91 -11.20
CA GLU A 101 -12.38 -16.25 -11.18
C GLU A 101 -13.91 -16.22 -11.36
N ARG A 102 -14.60 -15.28 -10.71
CA ARG A 102 -16.05 -15.09 -10.91
C ARG A 102 -16.39 -14.72 -12.34
N LEU A 103 -15.57 -13.86 -12.94
CA LEU A 103 -15.75 -13.44 -14.32
C LEU A 103 -15.48 -14.61 -15.29
N ARG A 104 -14.41 -15.38 -15.05
CA ARG A 104 -14.09 -16.61 -15.79
C ARG A 104 -15.24 -17.61 -15.75
N LEU A 105 -15.82 -17.85 -14.58
CA LEU A 105 -16.97 -18.74 -14.41
C LEU A 105 -18.20 -18.23 -15.15
N TRP A 106 -18.50 -16.92 -15.06
CA TRP A 106 -19.61 -16.30 -15.78
C TRP A 106 -19.47 -16.45 -17.30
N PHE A 107 -18.29 -16.20 -17.85
CA PHE A 107 -18.06 -16.35 -19.29
C PHE A 107 -18.04 -17.82 -19.74
N SER A 108 -17.50 -18.72 -18.93
CA SER A 108 -17.48 -20.15 -19.22
C SER A 108 -18.89 -20.75 -19.34
N VAL A 109 -19.88 -20.22 -18.61
CA VAL A 109 -21.28 -20.67 -18.66
C VAL A 109 -22.04 -20.10 -19.88
N ASN A 110 -21.67 -18.89 -20.34
CA ASN A 110 -22.46 -18.17 -21.36
C ASN A 110 -21.86 -18.21 -22.77
N ALA A 111 -20.56 -18.45 -22.95
CA ALA A 111 -19.90 -18.42 -24.26
C ALA A 111 -18.69 -19.39 -24.33
N SER A 112 -18.96 -20.69 -24.50
CA SER A 112 -17.92 -21.75 -24.45
C SER A 112 -16.78 -21.58 -25.47
N GLU A 113 -17.03 -21.04 -26.66
CA GLU A 113 -16.00 -20.88 -27.71
C GLU A 113 -15.24 -19.55 -27.64
N PHE A 114 -15.89 -18.46 -27.19
CA PHE A 114 -15.27 -17.13 -27.09
C PHE A 114 -14.76 -16.78 -25.67
N ALA A 115 -14.96 -17.65 -24.68
CA ALA A 115 -14.60 -17.40 -23.28
C ALA A 115 -13.12 -17.01 -23.11
N ILE A 116 -12.20 -17.67 -23.82
CA ILE A 116 -10.76 -17.38 -23.74
C ILE A 116 -10.43 -15.97 -24.27
N VAL A 117 -11.05 -15.58 -25.39
CA VAL A 117 -10.83 -14.25 -26.00
C VAL A 117 -11.42 -13.16 -25.09
N PHE A 118 -12.61 -13.37 -24.54
CA PHE A 118 -13.23 -12.42 -23.61
C PHE A 118 -12.46 -12.26 -22.31
N VAL A 119 -11.97 -13.36 -21.72
CA VAL A 119 -11.10 -13.32 -20.55
C VAL A 119 -9.83 -12.53 -20.86
N GLY A 120 -9.23 -12.71 -22.05
CA GLY A 120 -8.09 -11.92 -22.51
C GLY A 120 -8.39 -10.43 -22.68
N VAL A 121 -9.52 -10.06 -23.29
CA VAL A 121 -9.94 -8.66 -23.50
C VAL A 121 -10.23 -7.96 -22.18
N ILE A 122 -10.91 -8.62 -21.25
CA ILE A 122 -11.19 -8.11 -19.91
C ILE A 122 -9.90 -7.91 -19.11
N LEU A 123 -8.98 -8.87 -19.20
CA LEU A 123 -7.66 -8.78 -18.59
C LEU A 123 -6.90 -7.57 -19.15
N MET A 124 -6.86 -7.44 -20.48
CA MET A 124 -6.19 -6.32 -21.16
C MET A 124 -6.82 -4.98 -20.77
N THR A 125 -8.15 -4.91 -20.75
CA THR A 125 -8.90 -3.72 -20.33
C THR A 125 -8.60 -3.34 -18.89
N THR A 126 -8.57 -4.31 -17.97
CA THR A 126 -8.34 -4.02 -16.55
C THR A 126 -6.88 -3.69 -16.24
N VAL A 127 -5.92 -4.30 -16.95
CA VAL A 127 -4.49 -3.95 -16.85
C VAL A 127 -4.22 -2.55 -17.42
N LEU A 128 -4.86 -2.19 -18.54
CA LEU A 128 -4.74 -0.86 -19.15
C LEU A 128 -5.39 0.24 -18.31
N LEU A 129 -6.55 -0.03 -17.70
CA LEU A 129 -7.26 0.95 -16.87
C LEU A 129 -6.65 1.10 -15.47
N VAL A 130 -5.98 0.08 -14.94
CA VAL A 130 -5.42 0.11 -13.59
C VAL A 130 -3.99 -0.45 -13.54
N PRO A 131 -2.98 0.29 -14.05
CA PRO A 131 -1.59 -0.17 -14.13
C PRO A 131 -0.92 -0.38 -12.75
N ARG A 132 -1.55 0.07 -11.66
CA ARG A 132 -1.11 -0.19 -10.27
C ARG A 132 -1.92 -1.27 -9.55
N GLY A 133 -2.95 -1.84 -10.17
CA GLY A 133 -3.91 -2.77 -9.57
C GLY A 133 -5.11 -2.09 -8.91
N ILE A 134 -6.22 -2.81 -8.78
CA ILE A 134 -7.54 -2.29 -8.35
C ILE A 134 -7.47 -1.66 -6.95
N LEU A 135 -6.69 -2.24 -6.04
CA LEU A 135 -6.61 -1.74 -4.65
C LEU A 135 -5.75 -0.49 -4.49
N PRO A 136 -4.55 -0.35 -5.10
CA PRO A 136 -3.81 0.91 -5.07
C PRO A 136 -4.57 2.06 -5.72
N GLY A 137 -5.35 1.83 -6.78
CA GLY A 137 -6.23 2.85 -7.36
C GLY A 137 -7.32 3.34 -6.38
N ILE A 138 -7.95 2.43 -5.64
CA ILE A 138 -8.95 2.76 -4.61
C ILE A 138 -8.29 3.40 -3.38
N ARG A 139 -7.11 2.92 -2.97
CA ARG A 139 -6.35 3.47 -1.83
C ARG A 139 -5.78 4.85 -2.13
N ASP A 140 -5.23 5.07 -3.32
CA ASP A 140 -4.79 6.39 -3.76
C ASP A 140 -5.99 7.33 -3.89
N GLY A 141 -7.15 6.87 -4.38
CA GLY A 141 -8.40 7.65 -4.33
C GLY A 141 -8.84 8.02 -2.90
N TYR A 142 -8.75 7.07 -1.96
CA TYR A 142 -9.13 7.29 -0.55
C TYR A 142 -8.13 8.15 0.22
N VAL A 143 -6.83 7.98 -0.03
CA VAL A 143 -5.74 8.79 0.56
C VAL A 143 -5.67 10.17 -0.10
N PHE A 144 -6.00 10.31 -1.39
CA PHE A 144 -6.14 11.60 -2.07
C PHE A 144 -7.31 12.39 -1.50
N PHE A 145 -8.47 11.75 -1.27
CA PHE A 145 -9.63 12.36 -0.61
C PHE A 145 -9.35 12.71 0.87
N SER A 146 -8.65 11.83 1.60
CA SER A 146 -8.27 12.04 3.00
C SER A 146 -7.18 13.11 3.19
N LYS A 147 -6.15 13.17 2.32
CA LYS A 147 -5.09 14.19 2.38
C LYS A 147 -5.59 15.58 1.96
N HIS A 148 -6.52 15.69 1.01
CA HIS A 148 -7.12 17.00 0.68
C HIS A 148 -7.96 17.54 1.85
N GLY A 149 -8.77 16.69 2.51
CA GLY A 149 -9.56 17.12 3.68
C GLY A 149 -8.73 17.54 4.90
N ILE A 150 -7.59 16.87 5.16
CA ILE A 150 -6.73 17.19 6.33
C ILE A 150 -5.82 18.40 6.08
N ARG A 151 -5.31 18.60 4.86
CA ARG A 151 -4.52 19.80 4.53
C ARG A 151 -5.38 21.07 4.57
N GLU A 152 -6.60 21.03 4.02
CA GLU A 152 -7.53 22.15 4.10
C GLU A 152 -7.94 22.48 5.54
N GLY A 153 -8.12 21.46 6.40
CA GLY A 153 -8.44 21.66 7.82
C GLY A 153 -7.33 22.36 8.62
N ILE A 154 -6.06 22.03 8.34
CA ILE A 154 -4.91 22.62 9.04
C ILE A 154 -4.63 24.05 8.54
N GLU A 155 -4.80 24.33 7.25
CA GLU A 155 -4.64 25.69 6.70
C GLU A 155 -5.75 26.63 7.18
N ARG A 156 -7.02 26.19 7.22
CA ARG A 156 -8.12 26.98 7.81
C ARG A 156 -7.96 27.21 9.32
N GLY A 157 -7.40 26.24 10.04
CA GLY A 157 -7.09 26.37 11.47
C GLY A 157 -6.06 27.45 11.77
N ARG A 158 -5.04 27.61 10.92
CA ARG A 158 -3.98 28.62 11.09
C ARG A 158 -4.49 30.05 10.90
N VAL A 159 -5.39 30.28 9.95
CA VAL A 159 -6.00 31.61 9.69
C VAL A 159 -6.95 32.03 10.80
N THR A 160 -7.68 31.08 11.38
CA THR A 160 -8.63 31.34 12.49
C THR A 160 -7.91 31.66 13.80
N ILE A 161 -6.75 31.06 14.06
CA ILE A 161 -5.96 31.35 15.27
C ILE A 161 -5.33 32.74 15.18
N GLN A 162 -4.78 33.15 14.03
CA GLN A 162 -4.14 34.47 13.93
C GLN A 162 -5.13 35.63 14.06
N THR A 163 -6.33 35.52 13.49
CA THR A 163 -7.37 36.55 13.63
C THR A 163 -7.87 36.67 15.07
N ARG A 164 -8.01 35.55 15.79
CA ARG A 164 -8.37 35.58 17.21
C ARG A 164 -7.23 36.04 18.13
N LEU A 165 -5.99 35.74 17.76
CA LEU A 165 -4.82 36.22 18.52
C LEU A 165 -4.62 37.72 18.33
N GLN A 166 -4.79 38.27 17.11
CA GLN A 166 -4.76 39.71 16.87
C GLN A 166 -5.91 40.44 17.56
N ALA A 167 -7.13 39.90 17.51
CA ALA A 167 -8.26 40.46 18.25
C ALA A 167 -8.03 40.43 19.78
N ARG A 168 -7.41 39.36 20.30
CA ARG A 168 -7.02 39.31 21.72
C ARG A 168 -5.90 40.29 22.06
N LEU A 169 -4.87 40.39 21.23
CA LEU A 169 -3.74 41.30 21.45
C LEU A 169 -4.17 42.77 21.42
N GLN A 170 -5.11 43.14 20.55
CA GLN A 170 -5.76 44.45 20.57
C GLN A 170 -6.62 44.68 21.82
N SER A 171 -7.38 43.66 22.27
CA SER A 171 -8.18 43.77 23.50
C SER A 171 -7.34 43.82 24.79
N VAL A 172 -6.10 43.32 24.74
CA VAL A 172 -5.14 43.35 25.86
C VAL A 172 -4.36 44.68 25.88
N GLY A 173 -4.59 45.59 24.92
CA GLY A 173 -4.03 46.94 24.97
C GLY A 173 -2.51 47.00 24.82
N ILE A 174 -1.87 45.96 24.28
CA ILE A 174 -0.44 46.01 23.91
C ILE A 174 -0.37 46.53 22.48
N GLY A 175 -0.77 47.78 22.34
CA GLY A 175 -0.62 48.61 21.16
C GLY A 175 -0.03 49.93 21.61
N GLY A 176 1.29 50.01 21.62
CA GLY A 176 2.02 51.25 21.90
C GLY A 176 2.16 51.58 23.39
N SER A 177 3.24 51.15 24.00
CA SER A 177 3.97 52.03 24.92
C SER A 177 5.36 52.21 24.33
N GLU A 178 5.67 53.45 24.00
CA GLU A 178 7.02 53.96 23.83
C GLU A 178 7.95 53.30 24.85
N THR A 179 8.95 52.59 24.35
CA THR A 179 10.26 52.62 24.99
C THR A 179 11.14 53.35 24.01
N GLU A 180 11.22 54.66 24.23
CA GLU A 180 12.46 55.41 24.06
C GLU A 180 13.66 54.47 23.95
N THR A 181 14.25 54.41 22.77
CA THR A 181 15.68 54.16 22.66
C THR A 181 16.37 55.30 23.40
N PRO A 182 17.06 55.05 24.53
CA PRO A 182 17.93 56.08 25.09
C PRO A 182 19.08 56.28 24.08
N PRO A 183 19.45 57.53 23.75
CA PRO A 183 20.60 57.76 22.90
C PRO A 183 21.85 57.24 23.59
N SER A 184 22.58 56.38 22.87
CA SER A 184 24.04 56.31 22.86
C SER A 184 24.73 57.01 24.04
N SER A 185 25.06 56.24 25.08
CA SER A 185 26.00 56.62 26.14
C SER A 185 27.45 56.66 25.63
N GLU A 186 27.68 57.29 24.48
CA GLU A 186 28.99 57.68 23.94
C GLU A 186 29.00 59.19 23.70
N ALA A 187 28.72 59.94 24.75
CA ALA A 187 29.15 61.32 24.83
C ALA A 187 29.38 61.66 26.30
N VAL A 188 30.58 62.18 26.57
CA VAL A 188 30.97 62.88 27.79
C VAL A 188 31.55 61.99 28.92
N ARG A 189 32.88 61.83 28.84
CA ARG A 189 33.87 62.17 29.88
C ARG A 189 33.54 61.72 31.32
N GLU A 190 34.35 60.82 31.86
CA GLU A 190 35.56 61.12 32.65
C GLU A 190 36.44 59.87 32.74
#